data_AF-A0A6M3KK49-F1
#
_entry.id   AF-A0A6M3KK49-F1
#
_cell.length_a   1.000
_cell.length_b   1.000
_cell.length_c   1.000
_cell.angle_alpha   90.00
_cell.angle_beta   90.00
_cell.angle_gamma   90.00
#
_symmetry.space_group_name_H-M   'P 1'
#
loop_
_entity.id
_entity.type
_entity.pdbx_description
1 polymer ?
#
loop_
_entity_poly.entity_id
_entity_poly.type
_entity_poly.pdbx_seq_one_letter_code
_entity_poly.pdbx_strand_id
1 'polypeptide(L)'
;MAGLNTVSTNPWAYWLEDFPQAAYRASIPQQGAPAFQDYWAGQYGRVSNDYQGELARMAQMGRPPTLGFGDYLNTYNFNKQYDLLTPSQRGVYRPNQLSWRA
;
A
#
# COMPACT_ATOMS: atom_id res chain seq x y z
N MET A 1 11.27 2.89 -40.84
CA MET A 1 10.47 3.96 -40.19
C MET A 1 10.15 3.51 -38.78
N ALA A 2 10.15 4.47 -37.85
CA ALA A 2 10.20 4.30 -36.39
C ALA A 2 9.35 3.15 -35.83
N GLY A 3 9.98 2.33 -34.98
CA GLY A 3 9.26 1.58 -33.97
C GLY A 3 8.76 2.53 -32.88
N LEU A 4 7.73 2.13 -32.15
CA LEU A 4 7.73 2.02 -30.68
C LEU A 4 6.32 1.79 -30.13
N ASN A 5 6.29 0.82 -29.22
CA ASN A 5 5.46 0.73 -28.04
C ASN A 5 3.95 0.50 -28.24
N THR A 6 3.58 -0.77 -28.09
CA THR A 6 2.36 -1.19 -27.39
C THR A 6 2.30 -0.52 -26.00
N VAL A 7 1.94 0.75 -25.96
CA VAL A 7 1.61 1.43 -24.70
C VAL A 7 0.26 0.86 -24.27
N SER A 8 0.33 -0.09 -23.34
CA SER A 8 -0.73 -0.60 -22.47
C SER A 8 -2.14 -0.05 -22.75
N THR A 9 -3.03 -0.90 -23.26
CA THR A 9 -4.46 -0.64 -23.49
C THR A 9 -5.25 -0.28 -22.21
N ASN A 10 -4.58 -0.23 -21.06
CA ASN A 10 -5.15 0.25 -19.81
C ASN A 10 -4.89 1.76 -19.67
N PRO A 11 -5.91 2.63 -19.84
CA PRO A 11 -5.75 4.09 -19.69
C PRO A 11 -5.33 4.49 -18.28
N TRP A 12 -5.36 3.55 -17.33
CA TRP A 12 -4.98 3.75 -15.94
C TRP A 12 -3.57 3.22 -15.62
N ALA A 13 -2.81 2.75 -16.62
CA ALA A 13 -1.49 2.17 -16.43
C ALA A 13 -0.49 3.13 -15.77
N TYR A 14 -0.63 4.43 -16.01
CA TYR A 14 0.24 5.41 -15.35
C TYR A 14 -0.05 5.50 -13.84
N TRP A 15 -1.28 5.29 -13.35
CA TRP A 15 -1.59 5.35 -11.90
C TRP A 15 -1.03 4.18 -11.09
N LEU A 16 -0.49 3.17 -11.77
CA LEU A 16 0.25 2.06 -11.16
C LEU A 16 1.75 2.39 -10.99
N GLU A 17 2.14 3.69 -11.09
CA GLU A 17 3.52 4.21 -11.22
C GLU A 17 4.61 3.35 -10.59
N ASP A 18 5.53 2.94 -11.49
CA ASP A 18 6.89 2.42 -11.41
C ASP A 18 7.37 1.61 -10.20
N PHE A 19 7.06 1.93 -8.94
CA PHE A 19 7.54 1.16 -7.78
C PHE A 19 6.61 1.20 -6.55
N PRO A 20 5.36 0.68 -6.63
CA PRO A 20 4.44 0.62 -5.48
C PRO A 20 5.04 -0.12 -4.28
N GLN A 21 5.84 -1.14 -4.53
CA GLN A 21 6.54 -1.88 -3.48
C GLN A 21 7.58 -1.02 -2.73
N ALA A 22 8.26 -0.10 -3.41
CA ALA A 22 9.24 0.79 -2.79
C ALA A 22 8.55 1.86 -1.93
N ALA A 23 7.49 2.48 -2.45
CA ALA A 23 6.67 3.44 -1.69
C ALA A 23 6.07 2.78 -0.45
N TYR A 24 5.54 1.57 -0.59
CA TYR A 24 5.04 0.78 0.53
C TYR A 24 6.11 0.53 1.57
N ARG A 25 7.28 0.01 1.19
CA ARG A 25 8.38 -0.25 2.13
C ARG A 25 8.88 1.01 2.82
N ALA A 26 8.90 2.15 2.11
CA ALA A 26 9.29 3.43 2.69
C ALA A 26 8.30 3.93 3.75
N SER A 27 7.01 3.60 3.61
CA SER A 27 5.97 3.96 4.59
C SER A 27 6.04 3.14 5.89
N ILE A 28 6.70 1.97 5.87
CA ILE A 28 6.85 1.11 7.06
C ILE A 28 7.88 1.75 8.01
N PRO A 29 7.52 2.01 9.29
CA PRO A 29 8.44 2.50 10.29
C PRO A 29 9.57 1.50 10.47
N GLN A 30 10.81 1.97 10.29
CA GLN A 30 12.00 1.21 10.68
C GLN A 30 12.18 1.19 12.20
N GLN A 31 11.39 1.99 12.93
CA GLN A 31 11.38 2.06 14.38
C GLN A 31 10.26 1.14 14.90
N GLY A 32 10.63 -0.03 15.41
CA GLY A 32 9.67 -1.03 15.88
C GLY A 32 10.33 -2.38 16.15
N ALA A 33 9.56 -3.35 16.65
CA ALA A 33 10.03 -4.71 16.84
C ALA A 33 10.26 -5.39 15.47
N PRO A 34 11.24 -6.31 15.32
CA PRO A 34 11.46 -7.04 14.06
C PRO A 34 10.19 -7.73 13.53
N ALA A 35 9.41 -8.34 14.42
CA ALA A 35 8.14 -9.00 14.07
C ALA A 35 7.10 -8.06 13.43
N PHE A 36 7.13 -6.77 13.78
CA PHE A 36 6.26 -5.77 13.17
C PHE A 36 6.69 -5.44 11.74
N GLN A 37 8.00 -5.31 11.51
CA GLN A 37 8.54 -5.07 10.18
C GLN A 37 8.30 -6.27 9.26
N ASP A 38 8.53 -7.49 9.76
CA ASP A 38 8.30 -8.73 9.02
C ASP A 38 6.82 -8.90 8.65
N TYR A 39 5.91 -8.60 9.59
CA TYR A 39 4.47 -8.63 9.32
C TYR A 39 4.11 -7.70 8.16
N TRP A 40 4.48 -6.42 8.27
CA TRP A 40 4.12 -5.43 7.25
C TRP A 40 4.85 -5.66 5.94
N ALA A 41 6.09 -6.17 5.94
CA ALA A 41 6.77 -6.59 4.71
C ALA A 41 5.99 -7.65 3.93
N GLY A 42 5.29 -8.56 4.63
CA GLY A 42 4.42 -9.57 4.02
C GLY A 42 3.02 -9.08 3.61
N GLN A 43 2.55 -7.94 4.14
CA GLN A 43 1.21 -7.41 3.84
C GLN A 43 1.12 -6.63 2.52
N TYR A 44 2.23 -6.40 1.82
CA TYR A 44 2.24 -5.61 0.57
C TYR A 44 1.17 -6.07 -0.44
N GLY A 45 1.05 -7.37 -0.69
CA GLY A 45 0.07 -7.90 -1.64
C GLY A 45 -1.37 -7.59 -1.24
N ARG A 46 -1.69 -7.63 0.06
CA ARG A 46 -3.01 -7.26 0.57
C ARG A 46 -3.28 -5.77 0.39
N VAL A 47 -2.33 -4.92 0.80
CA VAL A 47 -2.49 -3.46 0.70
C VAL A 47 -2.61 -3.00 -0.77
N SER A 48 -1.86 -3.64 -1.67
CA SER A 48 -1.96 -3.42 -3.12
C SER A 48 -3.31 -3.85 -3.69
N ASN A 49 -3.83 -5.01 -3.28
CA ASN A 49 -5.16 -5.46 -3.68
C ASN A 49 -6.28 -4.52 -3.17
N ASP A 50 -6.17 -4.06 -1.92
CA ASP A 50 -7.12 -3.10 -1.34
C ASP A 50 -7.11 -1.77 -2.12
N TYR A 51 -5.92 -1.28 -2.51
CA TYR A 51 -5.76 -0.11 -3.37
C TYR A 51 -6.44 -0.30 -4.73
N GLN A 52 -6.20 -1.43 -5.41
CA GLN A 52 -6.85 -1.73 -6.69
C GLN A 52 -8.38 -1.81 -6.54
N GLY A 53 -8.87 -2.33 -5.42
CA GLY A 53 -10.31 -2.34 -5.09
C GLY A 53 -10.88 -0.93 -4.97
N GLU A 54 -10.15 0.00 -4.34
CA GLU A 54 -10.56 1.40 -4.22
C GLU A 54 -10.57 2.11 -5.58
N LEU A 55 -9.56 1.87 -6.43
CA LEU A 55 -9.56 2.38 -7.81
C LEU A 55 -10.74 1.83 -8.63
N ALA A 56 -11.03 0.54 -8.50
CA ALA A 56 -12.18 -0.09 -9.15
C ALA A 56 -13.50 0.53 -8.66
N ARG A 57 -13.61 0.83 -7.36
CA ARG A 57 -14.76 1.51 -6.76
C ARG A 57 -14.93 2.92 -7.34
N MET A 58 -13.85 3.68 -7.49
CA MET A 58 -13.89 5.01 -8.13
C MET A 58 -14.38 4.91 -9.57
N ALA A 59 -13.88 3.94 -10.33
CA ALA A 59 -14.31 3.69 -11.70
C ALA A 59 -15.80 3.32 -11.78
N GLN A 60 -16.31 2.49 -10.87
CA GLN A 60 -17.73 2.15 -10.77
C GLN A 60 -18.61 3.37 -10.45
N MET A 61 -18.09 4.34 -9.69
CA MET A 61 -18.77 5.60 -9.38
C MET A 61 -18.69 6.62 -10.53
N GLY A 62 -18.13 6.25 -11.68
CA GLY A 62 -17.93 7.15 -12.82
C GLY A 62 -16.88 8.23 -12.56
N ARG A 63 -16.03 8.06 -11.53
CA ARG A 63 -14.94 8.98 -11.21
C ARG A 63 -13.63 8.45 -11.78
N PRO A 64 -12.75 9.33 -12.30
CA PRO A 64 -11.41 8.90 -12.67
C PRO A 64 -10.65 8.44 -11.41
N PRO A 65 -9.95 7.29 -11.46
CA PRO A 65 -9.12 6.78 -10.37
C PRO A 65 -7.90 7.69 -10.22
N THR A 66 -8.09 8.79 -9.49
CA THR A 66 -7.09 9.85 -9.28
C THR A 66 -6.25 9.67 -8.03
N LEU A 67 -6.52 8.61 -7.27
CA LEU A 67 -5.80 8.28 -6.06
C LEU A 67 -4.49 7.60 -6.42
N GLY A 68 -3.35 8.24 -6.17
CA GLY A 68 -2.05 7.60 -6.28
C GLY A 68 -1.82 6.61 -5.14
N PHE A 69 -0.94 5.63 -5.35
CA PHE A 69 -0.63 4.64 -4.31
C PHE A 69 -0.04 5.29 -3.04
N GLY A 70 0.84 6.29 -3.19
CA GLY A 70 1.37 7.06 -2.05
C GLY A 70 0.27 7.77 -1.25
N ASP A 71 -0.68 8.42 -1.94
CA ASP A 71 -1.82 9.07 -1.31
C ASP A 71 -2.73 8.06 -0.60
N TYR A 72 -2.93 6.89 -1.20
CA TYR A 72 -3.65 5.80 -0.57
C TYR A 72 -2.98 5.38 0.75
N LEU A 73 -1.65 5.18 0.77
CA LEU A 73 -0.92 4.84 1.99
C LEU A 73 -1.08 5.90 3.08
N ASN A 74 -1.15 7.19 2.73
CA ASN A 74 -1.40 8.28 3.68
C ASN A 74 -2.79 8.20 4.33
N THR A 75 -3.78 7.66 3.62
CA THR A 75 -5.13 7.43 4.15
C THR A 75 -5.31 6.06 4.81
N TYR A 76 -4.39 5.13 4.58
CA TYR A 76 -4.48 3.77 5.08
C TYR A 76 -4.22 3.73 6.59
N ASN A 77 -5.21 3.23 7.35
CA ASN A 77 -5.09 3.17 8.80
C ASN A 77 -4.34 1.91 9.26
N PHE A 78 -3.02 1.94 9.10
CA PHE A 78 -2.13 0.86 9.51
C PHE A 78 -2.29 0.48 10.99
N ASN A 79 -2.50 1.45 11.86
CA ASN A 79 -2.70 1.22 13.31
C ASN A 79 -3.91 0.33 13.57
N LYS A 80 -5.05 0.67 12.97
CA LYS A 80 -6.27 -0.11 13.10
C LYS A 80 -6.07 -1.53 12.59
N GLN A 81 -5.38 -1.70 11.46
CA GLN A 81 -5.14 -3.03 10.89
C GLN A 81 -4.19 -3.88 11.75
N TYR A 82 -3.14 -3.28 12.30
CA TYR A 82 -2.21 -3.98 13.20
C TYR A 82 -2.87 -4.32 14.56
N ASP A 83 -3.72 -3.44 15.08
CA ASP A 83 -4.40 -3.67 16.37
C ASP A 83 -5.44 -4.79 16.32
N LEU A 84 -5.96 -5.12 15.14
CA LEU A 84 -6.88 -6.25 14.92
C LEU A 84 -6.18 -7.63 15.02
N LEU A 85 -4.85 -7.67 14.95
CA LEU A 85 -4.09 -8.91 15.04
C LEU A 85 -4.07 -9.45 16.47
N THR A 86 -4.08 -10.76 16.63
CA THR A 86 -3.92 -11.38 17.96
C THR A 86 -2.51 -11.11 18.52
N PRO A 87 -2.29 -11.20 19.84
CA PRO A 87 -0.95 -11.06 20.43
C PRO A 87 0.08 -12.04 19.83
N SER A 88 -0.36 -13.24 19.45
CA SER A 88 0.50 -14.22 18.77
C SER A 88 0.89 -13.82 17.34
N GLN A 89 0.06 -13.04 16.64
CA GLN A 89 0.33 -12.53 15.30
C GLN A 89 1.14 -11.24 15.30
N ARG A 90 1.01 -10.39 16.33
CA ARG A 90 1.83 -9.18 16.50
C ARG A 90 3.24 -9.48 17.01
N GLY A 91 3.41 -10.60 17.70
CA GLY A 91 4.58 -10.86 18.52
C GLY A 91 4.48 -10.21 19.91
N VAL A 92 5.40 -10.59 20.80
CA VAL A 92 5.37 -10.18 22.22
C VAL A 92 5.68 -8.68 22.41
N TYR A 93 6.37 -8.06 21.45
CA TYR A 93 6.78 -6.66 21.53
C TYR A 93 5.90 -5.77 20.68
N ARG A 94 5.03 -4.99 21.33
CA ARG A 94 4.32 -3.88 20.69
C ARG A 94 5.31 -2.72 20.50
N PRO A 95 5.41 -2.10 19.30
CA PRO A 95 6.15 -0.85 19.14
C PRO A 95 5.55 0.22 20.06
N ASN A 96 6.39 0.93 20.83
CA ASN A 96 5.94 2.00 21.73
C ASN A 96 5.28 3.17 20.98
N GLN A 97 5.62 3.36 19.70
CA GLN A 97 4.98 4.35 18.83
C GLN A 97 4.81 3.75 17.43
N LEU A 98 3.56 3.74 16.96
CA LEU A 98 3.20 3.35 15.59
C LEU A 98 3.08 4.62 14.73
N SER A 99 4.13 5.46 14.70
CA SER A 99 4.14 6.65 13.85
C SER A 99 4.63 6.27 12.46
N TRP A 100 3.71 6.23 11.51
CA TRP A 100 3.99 5.99 10.10
C TRP A 100 4.55 7.27 9.50
N ARG A 101 5.64 7.16 8.73
CA ARG A 101 6.12 8.28 7.93
C ARG A 101 5.23 8.38 6.71
N ALA A 102 4.32 9.35 6.75
CA ALA A 102 3.68 9.92 5.57
C ALA A 102 4.72 10.75 4.79
#